data_AF-A0A3C1TZJ7-F1
#
_entry.id   AF-A0A3C1TZJ7-F1
#
_cell.length_a   1.000
_cell.length_b   1.000
_cell.length_c   1.000
_cell.angle_alpha   90.00
_cell.angle_beta   90.00
_cell.angle_gamma   90.00
#
_symmetry.space_group_name_H-M   'P 1'
#
loop_
_entity.id
_entity.type
_entity.pdbx_description
1 polymer ?
#
loop_
_entity_poly.entity_id
_entity_poly.type
_entity_poly.pdbx_seq_one_letter_code
_entity_poly.pdbx_strand_id
1 'polypeptide(L)'
;MALTAPASFEETAMRNTAFYMSEACFWHTTGEAALTAPVGGWIQPMAAGGHAESPESKRRMRNLMEVSGLMKQLDARDAAPASAAELAAVHT
;
A
#
# COMPACT_ATOMS: atom_id res chain seq x y z
N MET A 1 -5.40 9.39 53.03
CA MET A 1 -4.87 10.10 51.86
C MET A 1 -4.36 9.04 50.89
N ALA A 2 -5.25 8.50 50.06
CA ALA A 2 -4.92 7.48 49.07
C ALA A 2 -4.70 8.19 47.73
N LEU A 3 -3.50 8.04 47.16
CA LEU A 3 -3.23 8.46 45.78
C LEU A 3 -4.05 7.57 44.85
N THR A 4 -5.07 8.14 44.21
CA THR A 4 -5.75 7.51 43.08
C THR A 4 -4.78 7.50 41.90
N ALA A 5 -4.46 6.32 41.39
CA ALA A 5 -3.69 6.16 40.15
C ALA A 5 -4.45 6.85 38.99
N PRO A 6 -3.77 7.50 38.03
CA PRO A 6 -4.45 8.04 36.86
C PRO A 6 -5.06 6.88 36.06
N ALA A 7 -6.28 7.11 35.59
CA ALA A 7 -7.01 6.19 34.73
C ALA A 7 -6.14 5.77 33.54
N SER A 8 -6.17 4.48 33.26
CA SER A 8 -5.59 3.84 32.08
C SER A 8 -5.95 4.61 30.79
N PHE A 9 -4.94 4.86 29.96
CA PHE A 9 -5.03 5.36 28.59
C PHE A 9 -5.71 4.35 27.63
N GLU A 10 -6.88 3.82 28.00
CA GLU A 10 -7.80 3.16 27.08
C GLU A 10 -9.03 4.05 26.89
N GLU A 11 -8.79 5.25 26.37
CA GLU A 11 -9.83 6.00 25.70
C GLU A 11 -9.87 5.48 24.27
N THR A 12 -11.04 5.00 23.84
CA THR A 12 -11.31 4.56 22.47
C THR A 12 -11.09 5.73 21.52
N ALA A 13 -9.85 6.01 21.14
CA ALA A 13 -9.51 7.01 20.16
C ALA A 13 -10.13 6.55 18.84
N MET A 14 -11.21 7.22 18.43
CA MET A 14 -11.80 7.00 17.11
C MET A 14 -10.70 7.17 16.06
N ARG A 15 -10.46 6.10 15.28
CA ARG A 15 -9.50 6.13 14.17
C ARG A 15 -10.00 7.14 13.12
N ASN A 16 -9.50 8.37 13.16
CA ASN A 16 -9.94 9.46 12.28
C ASN A 16 -9.28 9.43 10.89
N THR A 17 -8.37 8.48 10.65
CA THR A 17 -7.63 8.36 9.40
C THR A 17 -7.92 7.01 8.76
N ALA A 18 -8.60 7.03 7.61
CA ALA A 18 -8.79 5.84 6.78
C ALA A 18 -7.56 5.60 5.90
N PHE A 19 -7.16 4.34 5.78
CA PHE A 19 -6.09 3.90 4.89
C PHE A 19 -6.65 2.88 3.90
N TYR A 20 -6.81 3.30 2.64
CA TYR A 20 -7.35 2.45 1.58
C TYR A 20 -6.26 1.63 0.92
N MET A 21 -6.43 0.30 0.93
CA MET A 21 -5.50 -0.63 0.33
C MET A 21 -6.21 -1.94 -0.04
N SER A 22 -5.99 -2.38 -1.28
CA SER A 22 -6.35 -3.73 -1.73
C SER A 22 -5.10 -4.53 -2.03
N GLU A 23 -5.08 -5.80 -1.62
CA GLU A 23 -3.98 -6.72 -1.94
C GLU A 23 -3.82 -6.89 -3.45
N ALA A 24 -4.90 -6.81 -4.23
CA ALA A 24 -4.90 -6.94 -5.68
C ALA A 24 -3.99 -5.90 -6.37
N CYS A 25 -3.82 -4.70 -5.78
CA CYS A 25 -2.93 -3.67 -6.30
C CYS A 25 -1.45 -4.11 -6.33
N PHE A 26 -1.04 -5.04 -5.46
CA PHE A 26 0.33 -5.57 -5.44
C PHE A 26 0.57 -6.69 -6.46
N TRP A 27 -0.46 -7.11 -7.20
CA TRP A 27 -0.36 -8.17 -8.20
C TRP A 27 -0.22 -7.62 -9.62
N HIS A 28 -0.37 -6.31 -9.81
CA HIS A 28 -0.05 -5.67 -11.08
C HIS A 28 1.46 -5.81 -11.38
N THR A 29 1.77 -6.27 -12.58
CA THR A 29 3.13 -6.36 -13.12
C THR A 29 3.17 -5.80 -14.52
N THR A 30 4.24 -5.09 -14.85
CA THR A 30 4.48 -4.48 -16.16
C THR A 30 5.28 -5.39 -17.11
N GLY A 31 5.59 -6.62 -16.69
CA GLY A 31 6.44 -7.54 -17.43
C GLY A 31 7.94 -7.34 -17.18
N GLU A 32 8.78 -8.01 -17.98
CA GLU A 32 10.24 -7.98 -17.83
C GLU A 32 10.84 -6.65 -18.32
N ALA A 33 11.55 -5.97 -17.42
CA ALA A 33 12.27 -4.74 -17.72
C ALA A 33 13.50 -4.60 -16.81
N ALA A 34 14.50 -3.86 -17.26
CA ALA A 34 15.56 -3.32 -16.43
C ALA A 34 15.25 -1.86 -16.11
N LEU A 35 14.81 -1.59 -14.88
CA LEU A 35 14.30 -0.28 -14.45
C LEU A 35 13.09 0.16 -15.30
N THR A 36 13.27 0.98 -16.33
CA THR A 36 12.17 1.40 -17.22
C THR A 36 12.33 0.86 -18.64
N ALA A 37 13.45 0.18 -18.94
CA ALA A 37 13.75 -0.31 -20.28
C ALA A 37 13.24 -1.76 -20.44
N PRO A 38 12.43 -2.06 -21.46
CA PRO A 38 12.01 -3.43 -21.73
C PRO A 38 13.22 -4.30 -22.08
N VAL A 39 13.19 -5.55 -21.61
CA VAL A 39 14.24 -6.54 -21.92
C VAL A 39 14.28 -6.85 -23.42
N GLY A 40 15.48 -7.01 -23.96
CA GLY A 40 15.71 -7.29 -25.38
C GLY A 40 16.89 -6.52 -25.96
N GLY A 41 17.39 -6.96 -27.12
CA GLY A 41 18.57 -6.38 -27.76
C GLY A 41 19.79 -6.44 -26.83
N TRP A 42 20.23 -5.28 -26.33
CA TRP A 42 21.37 -5.14 -25.41
C TRP A 42 20.96 -5.10 -23.93
N ILE A 43 19.66 -5.13 -23.63
CA ILE A 43 19.14 -5.06 -22.26
C ILE A 43 18.96 -6.48 -21.73
N GLN A 44 19.80 -6.85 -20.77
CA GLN A 44 19.81 -8.16 -20.14
C GLN A 44 18.58 -8.35 -19.23
N PRO A 45 17.95 -9.54 -19.21
CA PRO A 45 17.00 -9.90 -18.17
C PRO A 45 17.60 -9.75 -16.76
N MET A 46 16.86 -9.11 -15.86
CA MET A 46 17.31 -8.91 -14.48
C MET A 46 17.23 -10.22 -13.69
N ALA A 47 18.30 -10.60 -12.99
CA ALA A 47 18.31 -11.80 -12.15
C ALA A 47 17.33 -11.73 -10.96
N ALA A 48 17.04 -10.51 -10.49
CA ALA A 48 16.03 -10.20 -9.49
C ALA A 48 15.58 -8.74 -9.66
N GLY A 49 14.37 -8.42 -9.20
CA GLY A 49 13.74 -7.14 -9.47
C GLY A 49 13.11 -7.13 -10.86
N GLY A 50 13.10 -5.98 -11.51
CA GLY A 50 12.47 -5.82 -12.82
C GLY A 50 12.16 -4.35 -13.09
N HIS A 51 10.92 -4.11 -13.51
CA HIS A 51 10.45 -2.75 -13.74
C HIS A 51 10.47 -1.90 -12.46
N ALA A 52 10.71 -0.60 -12.61
CA ALA A 52 10.76 0.38 -11.52
C ALA A 52 9.44 0.42 -10.71
N GLU A 53 8.31 0.22 -11.39
CA GLU A 53 6.97 0.05 -10.79
C GLU A 53 6.74 -1.34 -10.18
N SER A 54 7.77 -1.91 -9.54
CA SER A 54 7.62 -3.18 -8.83
C SER A 54 6.60 -3.08 -7.68
N PRO A 55 5.90 -4.18 -7.37
CA PRO A 55 4.99 -4.22 -6.22
C PRO A 55 5.74 -4.11 -4.88
N GLU A 56 7.01 -4.54 -4.82
CA GLU A 56 7.80 -4.60 -3.60
C GLU A 56 8.02 -3.23 -2.95
N SER A 57 8.19 -2.15 -3.73
CA SER A 57 8.31 -0.79 -3.19
C SER A 57 7.11 -0.42 -2.32
N LYS A 58 5.91 -0.78 -2.77
CA LYS A 58 4.64 -0.49 -2.10
C LYS A 58 4.38 -1.49 -0.95
N ARG A 59 4.71 -2.76 -1.15
CA ARG A 59 4.57 -3.84 -0.14
C ARG A 59 5.47 -3.60 1.08
N ARG A 60 6.71 -3.17 0.87
CA ARG A 60 7.65 -2.84 1.96
C ARG A 60 7.22 -1.63 2.77
N MET A 61 6.63 -0.61 2.13
CA MET A 61 6.01 0.51 2.84
C MET A 61 4.91 -0.01 3.77
N ARG A 62 3.98 -0.83 3.26
CA ARG A 62 2.91 -1.45 4.05
C ARG A 62 3.45 -2.31 5.19
N ASN A 63 4.50 -3.11 4.95
CA ASN A 63 5.13 -3.91 5.98
C ASN A 63 5.76 -3.04 7.08
N LEU A 64 6.40 -1.93 6.72
CA LEU A 64 6.94 -0.98 7.69
C LEU A 64 5.83 -0.35 8.54
N MET A 65 4.70 0.01 7.94
CA MET A 65 3.53 0.51 8.66
C MET A 65 2.97 -0.52 9.66
N GLU A 66 3.02 -1.81 9.31
CA GLU A 66 2.58 -2.90 10.18
C GLU A 66 3.53 -3.06 11.38
N VAL A 67 4.84 -3.22 11.15
CA VAL A 67 5.83 -3.48 12.21
C VAL A 67 6.07 -2.26 13.11
N SER A 68 5.87 -1.05 12.60
CA SER A 68 5.89 0.18 13.42
C SER A 68 4.65 0.37 14.28
N GLY A 69 3.60 -0.43 14.07
CA GLY A 69 2.32 -0.29 14.76
C GLY A 69 1.43 0.83 14.23
N LEU A 70 1.85 1.56 13.18
CA LEU A 70 1.03 2.61 12.56
C LEU A 70 -0.30 2.06 12.05
N MET A 71 -0.30 0.86 11.45
CA MET A 71 -1.54 0.22 10.97
C MET A 71 -2.60 0.03 12.06
N LYS A 72 -2.20 -0.11 13.34
CA LYS A 72 -3.15 -0.27 14.46
C LYS A 72 -3.91 1.01 14.78
N GLN A 73 -3.38 2.16 14.36
CA GLN A 73 -3.95 3.49 14.56
C GLN A 73 -4.80 3.95 13.37
N LEU A 74 -4.76 3.21 12.25
CA LEU A 74 -5.48 3.54 11.02
C LEU A 74 -6.72 2.67 10.86
N ASP A 75 -7.75 3.23 10.23
CA ASP A 75 -8.90 2.46 9.77
C ASP A 75 -8.62 1.90 8.37
N ALA A 76 -8.09 0.67 8.31
CA ALA A 76 -7.75 0.02 7.06
C ALA A 76 -9.01 -0.42 6.31
N ARG A 77 -9.16 0.04 5.06
CA ARG A 77 -10.33 -0.21 4.22
C ARG A 77 -9.92 -0.68 2.83
N ASP A 78 -10.82 -1.41 2.18
CA ASP A 78 -10.75 -1.66 0.74
C ASP A 78 -11.83 -0.82 0.03
N ALA A 79 -11.79 -0.77 -1.30
CA ALA A 79 -12.76 -0.09 -2.14
C ALA A 79 -13.13 -0.96 -3.35
N ALA A 80 -14.35 -0.73 -3.88
CA ALA A 80 -14.72 -1.32 -5.16
C ALA A 80 -13.84 -0.75 -6.29
N PRO A 81 -13.51 -1.54 -7.33
CA PRO A 81 -12.90 -1.01 -8.54
C PRO A 81 -13.78 0.09 -9.16
N ALA A 82 -13.15 1.06 -9.83
CA ALA A 82 -13.87 2.11 -10.55
C ALA A 82 -14.80 1.50 -11.60
N SER A 83 -16.04 1.99 -11.62
CA SER A 83 -17.03 1.62 -12.63
C SER A 83 -16.68 2.18 -14.00
N ALA A 84 -17.22 1.58 -15.06
CA ALA A 84 -17.04 2.09 -16.42
C ALA A 84 -17.53 3.55 -16.58
N ALA A 85 -18.60 3.93 -15.88
CA ALA A 85 -19.12 5.30 -15.89
C ALA A 85 -18.16 6.30 -15.23
N GLU A 86 -17.52 5.93 -14.12
CA GLU A 86 -16.50 6.76 -13.45
C GLU A 86 -15.24 6.90 -14.31
N LEU A 87 -14.79 5.81 -14.97
CA LEU A 87 -13.65 5.86 -15.88
C LEU A 87 -13.93 6.74 -17.11
N ALA A 88 -15.15 6.67 -17.66
CA ALA A 88 -15.59 7.46 -18.81
C ALA A 88 -15.65 8.97 -18.55
N ALA A 89 -15.64 9.40 -17.28
CA ALA A 89 -15.57 10.82 -16.94
C ALA A 89 -14.23 11.48 -17.36
N VAL A 90 -13.17 10.68 -17.55
CA VAL A 90 -11.81 11.16 -17.86
C VAL A 90 -11.16 10.44 -19.06
N HIS A 91 -11.65 9.26 -19.44
CA HIS A 91 -11.14 8.47 -20.55
C HIS A 91 -12.19 8.29 -21.65
N THR A 92 -11.75 8.32 -22.92
CA THR A 92 -12.59 8.12 -24.11
C THR A 92 -12.58 6.68 -24.60
#